data_AF-A0A447PKL4-F1
#
_entry.id   AF-A0A447PKL4-F1
#
_cell.length_a   1.000
_cell.length_b   1.000
_cell.length_c   1.000
_cell.angle_alpha   90.00
_cell.angle_beta   90.00
_cell.angle_gamma   90.00
#
_symmetry.space_group_name_H-M   'P 1'
#
loop_
_entity.id
_entity.type
_entity.pdbx_description
1 polymer ?
#
loop_
_entity_poly.entity_id
_entity_poly.type
_entity_poly.pdbx_seq_one_letter_code
_entity_poly.pdbx_strand_id
1 'polypeptide(L)' 'MNESIFLLDKRVVFDSTKMTLSHGNEIIRISEAETHLLLAFGMVFTKKKILFILFGKIVEAASQNQVL' A
#
# COMPACT_ATOMS: atom_id res chain seq x y z
N MET A 1 -20.40 -2.60 -0.42
CA MET A 1 -19.36 -1.87 0.33
C MET A 1 -19.01 -0.64 -0.47
N ASN A 2 -19.35 0.54 0.05
CA ASN A 2 -19.16 1.83 -0.61
C ASN A 2 -17.96 2.59 0.00
N GLU A 3 -16.98 1.84 0.50
CA GLU A 3 -15.83 2.39 1.21
C GLU A 3 -14.65 2.40 0.25
N SER A 4 -14.34 3.58 -0.29
CA SER A 4 -13.14 3.85 -1.10
C SER A 4 -11.98 4.39 -0.27
N ILE A 5 -12.21 4.58 1.03
CA ILE A 5 -11.22 5.09 1.98
C ILE A 5 -10.90 3.99 2.99
N PHE A 6 -9.62 3.67 3.15
CA PHE A 6 -9.13 2.62 4.04
C PHE A 6 -8.08 3.20 4.99
N LEU A 7 -8.16 2.85 6.28
CA LEU A 7 -7.13 3.23 7.26
C LEU A 7 -6.04 2.15 7.31
N LEU A 8 -4.88 2.47 6.75
CA LEU A 8 -3.66 1.69 6.86
C LEU A 8 -2.85 2.18 8.06
N ASP A 9 -2.41 1.24 8.90
CA ASP A 9 -1.55 1.51 10.07
C ASP A 9 -1.89 2.81 10.86
N LYS A 10 -3.09 2.89 11.46
CA LYS A 10 -3.61 3.97 12.35
C LYS A 10 -3.43 5.45 11.94
N ARG A 11 -2.69 5.78 10.88
CA ARG A 11 -2.20 7.11 10.54
C ARG A 11 -2.09 7.33 9.03
N VAL A 12 -2.07 6.25 8.24
CA VAL A 12 -2.02 6.34 6.77
C VAL A 12 -3.42 6.12 6.21
N VAL A 13 -3.94 7.07 5.44
CA VAL A 13 -5.24 6.95 4.78
C VAL A 13 -5.01 6.59 3.31
N PHE A 14 -5.58 5.47 2.88
CA PHE A 14 -5.60 5.05 1.49
C PHE A 14 -6.94 5.41 0.86
N ASP A 15 -6.93 6.29 -0.14
CA ASP A 15 -8.08 6.62 -0.99
C ASP A 15 -7.91 5.90 -2.33
N SER A 16 -8.66 4.81 -2.53
CA SER A 16 -8.58 3.98 -3.72
C SER A 16 -9.18 4.64 -4.96
N THR A 17 -10.08 5.62 -4.78
CA THR A 17 -10.66 6.38 -5.89
C THR A 17 -9.66 7.40 -6.42
N LYS A 18 -8.95 8.09 -5.52
CA LYS A 18 -7.92 9.06 -5.89
C LYS A 18 -6.56 8.42 -6.15
N MET A 19 -6.40 7.14 -5.77
CA MET A 19 -5.15 6.39 -5.84
C MET A 19 -4.04 7.10 -5.06
N THR A 20 -4.36 7.47 -3.82
CA THR A 20 -3.46 8.22 -2.94
C THR A 20 -3.32 7.60 -1.58
N LEU A 21 -2.12 7.74 -1.02
CA LEU A 21 -1.82 7.53 0.40
C LEU A 21 -1.58 8.89 1.04
N SER A 22 -2.20 9.16 2.19
CA SER A 22 -1.95 10.38 2.96
C SER A 22 -1.52 10.08 4.39
N HIS A 23 -0.58 10.87 4.90
CA HIS A 23 -0.09 10.82 6.28
C HIS A 23 0.13 12.25 6.78
N GLY A 24 -0.73 12.71 7.67
CA GLY A 24 -0.75 14.12 8.06
C GLY A 24 -1.00 15.03 6.85
N ASN A 25 -0.04 15.91 6.53
CA ASN A 25 -0.11 16.84 5.40
C ASN A 25 0.55 16.30 4.12
N GLU A 26 1.16 15.12 4.17
CA GLU A 26 1.81 14.50 3.03
C GLU A 26 0.82 13.65 2.23
N ILE A 27 0.88 13.76 0.91
CA ILE A 27 0.04 13.00 -0.01
C ILE A 27 0.93 12.44 -1.12
N ILE A 28 0.86 11.13 -1.31
CA ILE A 28 1.59 10.40 -2.36
C ILE A 28 0.58 9.75 -3.28
N ARG A 29 0.72 9.96 -4.60
CA ARG A 29 -0.03 9.18 -5.60
C ARG A 29 0.68 7.86 -5.84
N ILE A 30 -0.12 6.81 -5.95
CA ILE A 30 0.34 5.46 -6.25
C ILE A 30 -0.26 5.00 -7.59
N SER A 31 0.38 4.00 -8.19
CA SER A 31 -0.04 3.41 -9.46
C SER A 31 -1.32 2.57 -9.33
N GLU A 32 -1.89 2.23 -10.48
CA GLU A 32 -3.05 1.34 -10.56
C GLU A 32 -2.72 -0.07 -10.04
N ALA A 33 -1.53 -0.58 -10.34
CA ALA A 33 -1.07 -1.87 -9.85
C ALA A 33 -0.93 -1.88 -8.31
N GLU A 34 -0.36 -0.83 -7.72
CA GLU A 34 -0.26 -0.68 -6.26
C GLU A 34 -1.64 -0.52 -5.60
N THR A 35 -2.54 0.21 -6.25
CA THR A 35 -3.94 0.38 -5.79
C THR A 35 -4.67 -0.96 -5.77
N HIS A 36 -4.61 -1.73 -6.87
CA HIS A 36 -5.21 -3.06 -6.94
C HIS A 36 -4.60 -4.02 -5.93
N LEU A 37 -3.29 -3.94 -5.71
CA LEU A 37 -2.61 -4.74 -4.71
C LEU A 37 -3.10 -4.41 -3.29
N LEU A 38 -3.22 -3.12 -2.93
CA LEU A 38 -3.76 -2.68 -1.64
C LEU A 38 -5.22 -3.09 -1.43
N LEU A 39 -6.06 -2.99 -2.47
CA LEU A 39 -7.45 -3.44 -2.43
C LEU A 39 -7.54 -4.96 -2.23
N ALA A 40 -6.74 -5.72 -2.96
CA ALA A 40 -6.63 -7.17 -2.77
C ALA A 40 -6.15 -7.50 -1.34
N PHE A 41 -5.25 -6.68 -0.77
CA PHE A 41 -4.82 -6.84 0.61
C PHE A 41 -5.96 -6.61 1.62
N GLY A 42 -6.73 -5.53 1.47
CA GLY A 42 -7.88 -5.21 2.32
C GLY A 42 -9.00 -6.24 2.26
N MET A 43 -9.21 -6.86 1.08
CA MET A 43 -10.22 -7.90 0.89
C MET A 43 -9.77 -9.29 1.37
N VAL A 44 -8.47 -9.60 1.31
CA VAL A 44 -7.97 -10.97 1.56
C VAL A 44 -7.36 -11.14 2.96
N PHE A 45 -6.86 -10.09 3.62
CA PHE A 45 -5.97 -10.26 4.78
C PHE A 45 -6.50 -9.69 6.11
N THR A 46 -7.26 -10.54 6.81
CA THR A 46 -7.40 -10.51 8.28
C THR A 46 -6.14 -11.01 9.03
N LYS A 47 -5.04 -11.39 8.35
CA LYS A 47 -3.85 -11.97 9.01
C LYS A 47 -2.52 -11.35 8.57
N LYS A 48 -1.90 -10.65 9.51
CA LYS A 48 -0.66 -9.84 9.48
C LYS A 48 0.62 -10.44 8.87
N LYS A 49 0.66 -11.73 8.51
CA LYS A 49 1.92 -12.44 8.19
C LYS A 49 2.49 -12.18 6.78
N ILE A 50 1.65 -11.84 5.80
CA ILE A 50 2.09 -11.75 4.39
C ILE A 50 2.63 -10.36 4.03
N LEU A 51 2.20 -9.31 4.74
CA LEU A 51 2.71 -7.95 4.54
C LEU A 51 4.22 -7.86 4.79
N PHE A 52 4.73 -8.59 5.79
CA PHE A 52 6.15 -8.63 6.13
C PHE A 52 7.01 -9.28 5.02
N ILE A 53 6.48 -10.33 4.38
CA ILE A 53 7.19 -11.05 3.31
C ILE A 53 7.28 -10.18 2.05
N LEU A 54 6.21 -9.45 1.71
CA LEU A 54 6.22 -8.60 0.53
C LEU A 54 7.04 -7.32 0.72
N PHE A 55 6.99 -6.68 1.90
CA PHE A 55 7.89 -5.56 2.21
C PHE A 55 9.36 -5.97 2.12
N GLY A 56 9.72 -7.17 2.60
CA GLY A 56 11.06 -7.71 2.41
C GLY A 56 11.46 -7.81 0.94
N LYS A 57 10.57 -8.32 0.08
CA LYS A 57 10.82 -8.44 -1.36
C LYS A 57 10.89 -7.09 -2.09
N ILE A 58 10.09 -6.11 -1.70
CA ILE A 58 10.12 -4.77 -2.28
C ILE A 58 11.43 -4.05 -1.88
N VAL A 59 11.84 -4.17 -0.62
CA VAL A 59 13.13 -3.62 -0.14
C VAL A 59 14.32 -4.29 -0.84
N GLU A 60 14.26 -5.61 -1.03
CA GLU A 60 15.30 -6.37 -1.75
C GLU A 60 15.36 -6.00 -3.24
N ALA A 61 14.21 -5.82 -3.90
CA ALA A 61 14.18 -5.35 -5.28
C ALA A 61 14.69 -3.90 -5.40
N ALA A 62 14.35 -3.04 -4.44
CA ALA A 62 14.82 -1.66 -4.41
C ALA A 62 16.33 -1.54 -4.15
N SER A 63 16.91 -2.42 -3.33
CA SER A 63 18.36 -2.45 -3.10
C SER A 63 19.15 -2.94 -4.32
N GLN A 64 18.58 -3.88 -5.09
CA GLN A 64 19.17 -4.36 -6.34
C GLN A 64 19.09 -3.32 -7.47
N ASN A 65 18.12 -2.41 -7.44
CA ASN A 65 17.92 -1.38 -8.45
C ASN A 65 18.73 -0.08 -8.22
N GLN A 66 19.54 -0.01 -7.15
CA GLN A 66 20.48 1.10 -6.89
C GLN A 66 21.90 0.84 -7.37
N VAL A 67 22.15 -0.32 -7.99
CA VAL A 67 23.42 -0.62 -8.67
C VAL A 67 23.16 -0.57 -10.17
N LEU A 68 23.14 0.63 -10.76
CA LEU A 68 23.46 0.96 -12.15
C LEU A 68 23.43 2.48 -12.34
#